data_AF-A0A0G1JXX7-F1
#
_entry.id   AF-A0A0G1JXX7-F1
#
_cell.length_a   1.000
_cell.length_b   1.000
_cell.length_c   1.000
_cell.angle_alpha   90.00
_cell.angle_beta   90.00
_cell.angle_gamma   90.00
#
_symmetry.space_group_name_H-M   'P 1'
#
loop_
_entity.id
_entity.type
_entity.pdbx_description
1 polymer ?
#
loop_
_entity_poly.entity_id
_entity_poly.type
_entity_poly.pdbx_seq_one_letter_code
_entity_poly.pdbx_strand_id
1 'polypeptide(L)'
;MLLEKRGISDSGQAEFFLNPDYKRDFHDPFLMRDMEKACVRIFEAIEAKEKTIIYADYDCDGIPGAVILKDLFELLGYKNYEIYIPQRNSEGYGLNLDAIKQFGDARTKLLLTVDLGITAVAEVTQAEVLGMDVIITDHHLPIRSLGEGGLTSFDLPHAFAILNPKIDD
;
A
#
# COMPACT_ATOMS: atom_id res chain seq x y z
N MET A 1 -30.38 21.12 -8.81
CA MET A 1 -30.16 20.61 -10.18
C MET A 1 -28.72 20.25 -10.59
N LEU A 2 -27.63 20.64 -9.90
CA LEU A 2 -26.28 20.09 -10.18
C LEU A 2 -25.90 18.91 -9.27
N LEU A 3 -26.19 19.00 -7.97
CA LEU A 3 -25.98 17.91 -7.01
C LEU A 3 -26.85 16.69 -7.33
N GLU A 4 -28.13 16.91 -7.67
CA GLU A 4 -29.05 15.85 -8.09
C GLU A 4 -28.52 15.08 -9.31
N LYS A 5 -27.85 15.76 -10.25
CA LYS A 5 -27.21 15.13 -11.41
C LYS A 5 -26.00 14.27 -11.05
N ARG A 6 -25.45 14.42 -9.84
CA ARG A 6 -24.40 13.58 -9.26
C ARG A 6 -24.95 12.51 -8.30
N GLY A 7 -26.27 12.33 -8.24
CA GLY A 7 -26.92 11.37 -7.34
C GLY A 7 -27.09 11.86 -5.90
N ILE A 8 -26.82 13.15 -5.63
CA ILE A 8 -26.93 13.78 -4.31
C ILE A 8 -28.26 14.53 -4.27
N SER A 9 -29.26 13.96 -3.60
CA SER A 9 -30.65 14.40 -3.73
C SER A 9 -31.25 15.01 -2.46
N ASP A 10 -30.72 14.68 -1.28
CA ASP A 10 -31.17 15.26 -0.01
C ASP A 10 -30.14 16.22 0.60
N SER A 11 -30.61 17.07 1.52
CA SER A 11 -29.79 18.11 2.15
C SER A 11 -28.67 17.54 3.03
N GLY A 12 -28.82 16.34 3.59
CA GLY A 12 -27.78 15.67 4.37
C GLY A 12 -26.63 15.20 3.49
N GLN A 13 -26.93 14.55 2.36
CA GLN A 13 -25.92 14.18 1.36
C GLN A 13 -25.20 15.42 0.79
N ALA A 14 -25.94 16.51 0.56
CA ALA A 14 -25.35 17.76 0.10
C ALA A 14 -24.38 18.36 1.11
N GLU A 15 -24.74 18.33 2.40
CA GLU A 15 -23.88 18.81 3.49
C GLU A 15 -22.60 17.98 3.60
N PHE A 16 -22.71 16.65 3.59
CA PHE A 16 -21.56 15.74 3.65
C PHE A 16 -20.59 15.98 2.47
N PHE A 17 -21.12 16.14 1.26
CA PHE A 17 -20.31 16.30 0.05
C PHE A 17 -19.64 17.68 -0.04
N LEU A 18 -20.33 18.75 0.35
CA LEU A 18 -19.82 20.12 0.23
C LEU A 18 -18.98 20.56 1.43
N ASN A 19 -19.27 20.01 2.62
CA ASN A 19 -18.63 20.36 3.89
C ASN A 19 -18.12 19.09 4.58
N PRO A 20 -17.13 18.38 3.99
CA PRO A 20 -16.54 17.20 4.60
C PRO A 20 -15.82 17.56 5.90
N ASP A 21 -15.99 16.73 6.93
CA ASP A 21 -15.37 16.87 8.25
C ASP A 21 -14.57 15.61 8.59
N TYR A 22 -13.29 15.79 8.87
CA TYR A 22 -12.35 14.70 9.15
C TYR A 22 -12.69 13.86 10.40
N LYS A 23 -13.50 14.37 11.33
CA LYS A 23 -13.91 13.62 12.54
C LYS A 23 -15.18 12.83 12.32
N ARG A 24 -16.09 13.35 11.49
CA ARG A 24 -17.39 12.76 11.20
C ARG A 24 -17.33 11.78 10.03
N ASP A 25 -16.54 12.10 9.00
CA ASP A 25 -16.68 11.50 7.66
C ASP A 25 -15.57 10.51 7.30
N PHE A 26 -14.53 10.39 8.13
CA PHE A 26 -13.51 9.36 7.96
C PHE A 26 -14.02 8.01 8.43
N HIS A 27 -13.77 6.99 7.62
CA HIS A 27 -13.97 5.61 8.03
C HIS A 27 -12.91 5.20 9.06
N ASP A 28 -13.28 4.26 9.93
CA ASP A 28 -12.31 3.58 10.77
C ASP A 28 -11.30 2.84 9.87
N PRO A 29 -9.99 3.15 9.94
CA PRO A 29 -8.99 2.51 9.08
C PRO A 29 -8.92 1.00 9.28
N PHE A 30 -9.31 0.49 10.45
CA PHE A 30 -9.34 -0.96 10.72
C PHE A 30 -10.44 -1.71 9.97
N LEU A 31 -11.33 -1.01 9.26
CA LEU A 31 -12.26 -1.62 8.31
C LEU A 31 -11.56 -2.12 7.04
N MET A 32 -10.38 -1.58 6.71
CA MET A 32 -9.58 -2.04 5.58
C MET A 32 -8.96 -3.40 5.91
N ARG A 33 -9.07 -4.36 4.99
CA ARG A 33 -8.49 -5.69 5.18
C ARG A 33 -7.00 -5.61 5.48
N ASP A 34 -6.54 -6.50 6.34
CA ASP A 34 -5.16 -6.59 6.82
C ASP A 34 -4.60 -5.36 7.56
N MET A 35 -5.39 -4.31 7.83
CA MET A 35 -4.88 -3.10 8.50
C MET A 35 -4.22 -3.42 9.85
N GLU A 36 -4.90 -4.18 10.72
CA GLU A 36 -4.33 -4.58 12.02
C GLU A 36 -3.07 -5.42 11.85
N LYS A 37 -3.09 -6.37 10.91
CA LYS A 37 -1.95 -7.25 10.59
C LYS A 37 -0.74 -6.44 10.13
N ALA A 38 -0.93 -5.44 9.28
CA ALA A 38 0.12 -4.55 8.81
C ALA A 38 0.69 -3.70 9.95
N CYS A 39 -0.16 -3.11 10.80
CA CYS A 39 0.28 -2.33 11.96
C CYS A 39 1.15 -3.16 12.93
N VAL A 40 0.71 -4.38 13.26
CA VAL A 40 1.47 -5.28 14.14
C VAL A 40 2.85 -5.59 13.55
N ARG A 41 2.93 -5.91 12.26
CA ARG A 41 4.19 -6.27 11.62
C ARG A 41 5.17 -5.09 11.52
N ILE A 42 4.67 -3.89 11.25
CA ILE A 42 5.48 -2.66 11.28
C ILE A 42 6.02 -2.42 12.70
N PHE A 43 5.18 -2.60 13.72
CA PHE A 43 5.60 -2.47 15.12
C PHE A 43 6.70 -3.50 15.47
N GLU A 44 6.56 -4.75 15.06
CA GLU A 44 7.57 -5.79 15.25
C GLU A 44 8.91 -5.45 14.56
N ALA A 45 8.88 -4.92 13.33
CA ALA A 45 10.09 -4.48 12.63
C ALA A 45 10.82 -3.36 13.38
N ILE A 46 10.05 -2.41 13.93
CA ILE A 46 10.59 -1.29 14.71
C ILE A 46 11.25 -1.80 15.99
N GLU A 47 10.57 -2.64 16.77
CA GLU A 47 11.08 -3.22 18.03
C GLU A 47 12.33 -4.07 17.80
N ALA A 48 12.32 -4.91 16.76
CA ALA A 48 13.44 -5.76 16.38
C ALA A 48 14.57 -5.00 15.65
N LYS A 49 14.39 -3.70 15.36
CA LYS A 49 15.31 -2.85 14.58
C LYS A 49 15.68 -3.48 13.24
N GLU A 50 14.72 -4.16 12.62
CA GLU A 50 14.86 -4.76 11.30
C GLU A 50 15.22 -3.71 10.26
N LYS A 51 15.84 -4.11 9.14
CA LYS A 51 16.04 -3.19 8.02
C LYS A 51 14.76 -3.14 7.18
N THR A 52 14.19 -1.96 7.01
CA THR A 52 12.96 -1.74 6.24
C THR A 52 13.20 -0.90 5.00
N ILE A 53 12.56 -1.22 3.88
CA ILE A 53 12.52 -0.37 2.70
C ILE A 53 11.10 0.16 2.51
N ILE A 54 10.95 1.47 2.38
CA ILE A 54 9.71 2.10 1.89
C ILE A 54 9.89 2.30 0.38
N TYR A 55 9.18 1.52 -0.43
CA TYR A 55 9.20 1.59 -1.89
C TYR A 55 7.97 2.36 -2.36
N ALA A 56 8.16 3.56 -2.87
CA ALA A 56 7.06 4.44 -3.24
C ALA A 56 7.06 4.76 -4.74
N ASP A 57 5.86 4.99 -5.31
CA ASP A 57 5.78 5.53 -6.66
C ASP A 57 6.36 6.96 -6.74
N TYR A 58 6.76 7.35 -7.94
CA TYR A 58 7.46 8.62 -8.19
C TYR A 58 6.52 9.83 -8.36
N ASP A 59 5.21 9.66 -8.18
CA ASP A 59 4.23 10.68 -8.50
C ASP A 59 3.74 11.48 -7.27
N CYS A 60 2.65 12.23 -7.45
CA CYS A 60 2.11 13.11 -6.41
C CYS A 60 1.32 12.38 -5.31
N ASP A 61 1.05 11.08 -5.43
CA ASP A 61 0.44 10.27 -4.38
C ASP A 61 1.51 9.43 -3.67
N GLY A 62 2.36 8.74 -4.44
CA GLY A 62 3.44 7.91 -3.91
C GLY A 62 4.44 8.66 -3.02
N ILE A 63 4.96 9.80 -3.49
CA ILE A 63 5.98 10.55 -2.74
C ILE A 63 5.45 11.07 -1.39
N PRO A 64 4.30 11.76 -1.31
CA PRO A 64 3.73 12.17 -0.02
C PRO A 64 3.42 10.99 0.91
N GLY A 65 2.92 9.87 0.38
CA GLY A 65 2.69 8.67 1.18
C GLY A 65 3.97 8.14 1.85
N ALA A 66 5.09 8.14 1.12
CA ALA A 66 6.39 7.79 1.67
C ALA A 66 6.83 8.75 2.78
N VAL A 67 6.58 10.05 2.62
CA VAL A 67 6.89 11.07 3.63
C VAL A 67 6.08 10.85 4.92
N ILE A 68 4.81 10.44 4.82
CA ILE A 68 3.98 10.13 6.00
C ILE A 68 4.60 8.97 6.80
N LEU A 69 5.03 7.90 6.14
CA LEU A 69 5.69 6.76 6.80
C LEU A 69 7.06 7.15 7.37
N LYS A 70 7.82 7.96 6.65
CA LYS A 70 9.09 8.53 7.13
C LYS A 70 8.89 9.32 8.43
N ASP A 71 7.91 10.22 8.47
CA ASP A 71 7.64 11.07 9.62
C ASP A 71 7.15 10.24 10.82
N LEU A 72 6.36 9.18 10.58
CA LEU A 72 6.01 8.19 11.60
C LEU A 72 7.27 7.50 12.17
N PHE A 73 8.16 7.02 11.30
CA PHE A 73 9.38 6.34 11.74
C PHE A 73 10.32 7.27 12.51
N GLU A 74 10.44 8.54 12.08
CA GLU A 74 11.19 9.57 12.81
C GLU A 74 10.58 9.87 14.19
N LEU A 75 9.25 9.99 14.28
CA LEU A 75 8.53 10.20 15.53
C LEU A 75 8.76 9.04 16.52
N LEU A 76 8.81 7.81 16.01
CA LEU A 76 9.07 6.60 16.79
C LEU A 76 10.57 6.36 17.04
N GLY A 77 11.46 7.20 16.51
CA GLY A 77 12.91 7.06 16.66
C GLY A 77 13.51 5.85 15.91
N TYR A 78 12.76 5.27 14.98
CA TYR A 78 13.21 4.16 14.14
C TYR A 78 14.09 4.70 13.00
N LYS A 79 15.30 4.15 12.86
CA LYS A 79 16.33 4.68 11.94
C LYS A 79 16.83 3.68 10.91
N ASN A 80 16.47 2.40 11.03
CA ASN A 80 16.97 1.36 10.15
C ASN A 80 16.05 1.18 8.93
N TYR A 81 15.79 2.28 8.23
CA TYR A 81 14.98 2.27 7.02
C TYR A 81 15.60 3.11 5.91
N GLU A 82 15.24 2.81 4.67
CA GLU A 82 15.55 3.62 3.50
C GLU A 82 14.29 3.83 2.66
N ILE A 83 14.22 4.94 1.93
CA ILE A 83 13.15 5.22 0.97
C ILE A 83 13.71 4.97 -0.43
N TYR A 84 13.01 4.14 -1.19
CA TYR A 84 13.30 3.84 -2.58
C TYR A 84 12.19 4.38 -3.48
N ILE A 85 12.57 5.17 -4.48
CA ILE A 85 11.67 5.67 -5.53
C ILE A 85 12.28 5.25 -6.86
N PRO A 86 11.59 4.44 -7.68
CA PRO A 86 12.14 3.95 -8.94
C PRO A 86 12.30 5.08 -9.95
N GLN A 87 13.35 4.99 -10.76
CA GLN A 87 13.48 5.89 -11.91
C GLN A 87 12.59 5.42 -13.06
N ARG A 88 11.48 6.13 -13.28
CA ARG A 88 10.48 5.82 -14.32
C ARG A 88 11.07 5.46 -15.70
N ASN A 89 12.10 6.17 -16.14
CA ASN A 89 12.66 6.02 -17.48
C ASN A 89 13.58 4.81 -17.64
N SER A 90 14.28 4.40 -16.58
CA SER A 90 15.25 3.29 -16.63
C SER A 90 14.72 2.00 -16.00
N GLU A 91 13.88 2.12 -14.98
CA GLU A 91 13.35 0.99 -14.20
C GLU A 91 11.88 0.70 -14.49
N GLY A 92 11.15 1.65 -15.08
CA GLY A 92 9.71 1.50 -15.34
C GLY A 92 8.83 1.89 -14.15
N TYR A 93 7.62 1.32 -14.10
CA TYR A 93 6.62 1.54 -13.07
C TYR A 93 6.42 0.28 -12.24
N GLY A 94 6.19 0.44 -10.93
CA GLY A 94 6.00 -0.65 -9.99
C GLY A 94 7.31 -1.26 -9.48
N LEU A 95 7.20 -2.36 -8.75
CA LEU A 95 8.36 -3.09 -8.27
C LEU A 95 9.14 -3.69 -9.45
N ASN A 96 10.45 -3.82 -9.27
CA ASN A 96 11.31 -4.51 -10.23
C ASN A 96 12.24 -5.50 -9.52
N LEU A 97 12.54 -6.61 -10.18
CA LEU A 97 13.32 -7.71 -9.61
C LEU A 97 14.75 -7.31 -9.24
N ASP A 98 15.36 -6.37 -9.95
CA ASP A 98 16.72 -5.91 -9.67
C ASP A 98 16.80 -5.16 -8.33
N ALA A 99 15.82 -4.30 -8.05
CA ALA A 99 15.69 -3.62 -6.76
C ALA A 99 15.41 -4.63 -5.64
N ILE A 100 14.47 -5.57 -5.85
CA ILE A 100 14.17 -6.63 -4.88
C ILE A 100 15.42 -7.44 -4.52
N LYS A 101 16.23 -7.79 -5.52
CA LYS A 101 17.49 -8.49 -5.30
C LYS A 101 18.47 -7.66 -4.47
N GLN A 102 18.62 -6.37 -4.79
CA GLN A 102 19.46 -5.45 -3.99
C GLN A 102 19.01 -5.37 -2.54
N PHE A 103 17.69 -5.35 -2.28
CA PHE A 103 17.16 -5.34 -0.92
C PHE A 103 17.45 -6.64 -0.17
N GLY A 104 17.36 -7.79 -0.85
CA GLY A 104 17.76 -9.09 -0.32
C GLY A 104 19.25 -9.15 0.03
N ASP A 105 20.13 -8.69 -0.87
CA ASP A 105 21.58 -8.61 -0.64
C ASP A 105 21.91 -7.69 0.56
N ALA A 106 21.10 -6.63 0.75
CA ALA A 106 21.19 -5.72 1.89
C ALA A 106 20.56 -6.25 3.19
N ARG A 107 20.04 -7.50 3.19
CA ARG A 107 19.36 -8.15 4.33
C ARG A 107 18.17 -7.35 4.86
N THR A 108 17.42 -6.72 3.96
CA THR A 108 16.11 -6.13 4.26
C THR A 108 15.18 -7.23 4.80
N LYS A 109 14.34 -6.88 5.77
CA LYS A 109 13.37 -7.80 6.40
C LYS A 109 11.93 -7.42 6.15
N LEU A 110 11.67 -6.12 5.93
CA LEU A 110 10.35 -5.61 5.64
C LEU A 110 10.41 -4.69 4.42
N LEU A 111 9.54 -4.95 3.45
CA LEU A 111 9.30 -4.09 2.29
C LEU A 111 7.90 -3.51 2.40
N LEU A 112 7.81 -2.18 2.53
CA LEU A 112 6.56 -1.44 2.55
C LEU A 112 6.38 -0.77 1.20
N THR A 113 5.34 -1.10 0.45
CA THR A 113 5.04 -0.40 -0.80
C THR A 113 4.07 0.73 -0.57
N VAL A 114 4.20 1.82 -1.32
CA VAL A 114 3.29 2.97 -1.30
C VAL A 114 2.91 3.30 -2.74
N ASP A 115 1.60 3.26 -3.00
CA ASP A 115 0.98 3.58 -4.29
C ASP A 115 1.39 2.64 -5.44
N LEU A 116 1.86 1.44 -5.11
CA LEU A 116 2.17 0.40 -6.08
C LEU A 116 2.20 -0.98 -5.42
N GLY A 117 2.19 -2.01 -6.25
CA GLY A 117 2.48 -3.38 -5.84
C GLY A 117 1.31 -4.34 -5.92
N ILE A 118 0.06 -3.89 -6.07
CA ILE A 118 -1.10 -4.79 -6.12
C ILE A 118 -1.07 -5.78 -7.30
N THR A 119 -0.28 -5.49 -8.34
CA THR A 119 -0.12 -6.36 -9.51
C THR A 119 1.24 -7.08 -9.56
N ALA A 120 2.10 -6.90 -8.55
CA ALA A 120 3.50 -7.30 -8.56
C ALA A 120 3.72 -8.74 -8.03
N VAL A 121 3.04 -9.70 -8.64
CA VAL A 121 3.01 -11.10 -8.15
C VAL A 121 4.40 -11.73 -8.12
N ALA A 122 5.19 -11.55 -9.18
CA ALA A 122 6.51 -12.16 -9.30
C ALA A 122 7.53 -11.49 -8.37
N GLU A 123 7.48 -10.16 -8.25
CA GLU A 123 8.39 -9.37 -7.42
C GLU A 123 8.18 -9.63 -5.94
N VAL A 124 6.92 -9.72 -5.51
CA VAL A 124 6.58 -10.06 -4.12
C VAL A 124 7.01 -11.48 -3.80
N THR A 125 6.75 -12.45 -4.70
CA THR A 125 7.24 -13.83 -4.54
C THR A 125 8.77 -13.88 -4.40
N GLN A 126 9.49 -13.12 -5.21
CA GLN A 126 10.95 -13.04 -5.14
C GLN A 126 11.43 -12.41 -3.82
N ALA A 127 10.70 -11.43 -3.30
CA ALA A 127 11.01 -10.80 -2.02
C ALA A 127 10.84 -11.80 -0.85
N GLU A 128 9.76 -12.58 -0.85
CA GLU A 128 9.52 -13.62 0.15
C GLU A 128 10.60 -14.70 0.12
N VAL A 129 11.02 -15.15 -1.07
CA VAL A 129 12.14 -16.11 -1.24
C VAL A 129 13.45 -15.57 -0.63
N LEU A 130 13.66 -14.25 -0.68
CA LEU A 130 14.81 -13.58 -0.08
C LEU A 130 14.64 -13.30 1.43
N GLY A 131 13.53 -13.73 2.02
CA GLY A 131 13.25 -13.60 3.45
C GLY A 131 12.79 -12.21 3.88
N MET A 132 12.11 -11.49 2.98
CA MET A 132 11.42 -10.23 3.27
C MET A 132 9.93 -10.47 3.41
N ASP A 133 9.33 -9.91 4.46
CA ASP A 133 7.88 -9.71 4.48
C ASP A 133 7.54 -8.48 3.62
N VAL A 134 6.44 -8.58 2.85
CA VAL A 134 5.96 -7.46 2.03
C VAL A 134 4.60 -6.98 2.53
N ILE A 135 4.47 -5.69 2.79
CA ILE A 135 3.19 -5.04 3.02
C ILE A 135 2.90 -4.13 1.84
N ILE A 136 1.79 -4.40 1.16
CA ILE A 136 1.34 -3.61 0.02
C ILE A 136 0.38 -2.54 0.51
N THR A 137 0.69 -1.26 0.27
CA THR A 137 -0.28 -0.17 0.41
C THR A 137 -0.51 0.45 -0.97
N ASP A 138 -1.69 0.19 -1.53
CA ASP A 138 -1.98 0.52 -2.92
C ASP A 138 -3.48 0.75 -3.08
N HIS A 139 -3.86 1.58 -4.04
CA HIS A 139 -5.23 1.83 -4.40
C HIS A 139 -5.54 1.47 -5.86
N HIS A 140 -4.59 0.93 -6.62
CA HIS A 140 -4.78 0.55 -8.02
C HIS A 140 -5.72 -0.65 -8.19
N LEU A 141 -6.15 -0.90 -9.42
CA LEU A 141 -7.00 -2.06 -9.73
C LEU A 141 -6.18 -3.35 -9.69
N PRO A 142 -6.56 -4.36 -8.88
CA PRO A 142 -5.95 -5.68 -8.94
C PRO A 142 -6.22 -6.36 -10.29
N ILE A 143 -5.33 -7.27 -10.70
CA ILE A 143 -5.51 -8.08 -11.90
C ILE A 143 -6.67 -9.05 -11.67
N ARG A 144 -7.68 -8.99 -12.53
CA ARG A 144 -8.79 -9.95 -12.51
C ARG A 144 -8.37 -11.24 -13.18
N SER A 145 -8.63 -12.36 -12.51
CA SER A 145 -8.59 -13.69 -13.09
C SER A 145 -10.01 -14.25 -13.24
N LEU A 146 -10.24 -15.00 -14.31
CA LEU A 146 -11.48 -15.76 -14.47
C LEU A 146 -11.37 -17.01 -13.59
N GLY A 147 -12.12 -17.04 -12.50
CA GLY A 147 -12.24 -18.23 -11.67
C GLY A 147 -13.06 -19.31 -12.36
N GLU A 148 -12.85 -20.57 -11.98
CA GLU A 148 -13.74 -21.65 -12.39
C GLU A 148 -15.17 -21.37 -11.88
N GLY A 149 -16.17 -21.47 -12.77
CA GLY A 149 -17.58 -21.23 -12.43
C GLY A 149 -18.08 -19.79 -12.61
N GLY A 150 -17.28 -18.89 -13.20
CA GLY A 150 -17.73 -17.52 -13.55
C GLY A 150 -17.69 -16.52 -12.40
N LEU A 151 -17.14 -16.89 -11.24
CA LEU A 151 -16.75 -15.92 -10.21
C LEU A 151 -15.49 -15.18 -10.66
N THR A 152 -15.52 -13.86 -10.56
CA THR A 152 -14.33 -13.03 -10.70
C THR A 152 -13.45 -13.19 -9.47
N SER A 153 -12.24 -13.71 -9.64
CA SER A 153 -11.18 -13.70 -8.63
C SER A 153 -10.11 -12.67 -8.97
N PHE A 154 -9.23 -12.37 -8.02
CA PHE A 154 -8.06 -11.53 -8.26
C PHE A 154 -6.80 -12.40 -8.21
N ASP A 155 -5.88 -12.14 -9.13
CA ASP A 155 -4.51 -12.66 -9.06
C ASP A 155 -3.68 -11.71 -8.19
N LEU A 156 -3.76 -11.93 -6.87
CA LEU A 156 -3.11 -11.07 -5.88
C LEU A 156 -1.70 -11.57 -5.55
N PRO A 157 -0.73 -10.67 -5.31
CA PRO A 157 0.56 -11.05 -4.77
C PRO A 157 0.40 -11.75 -3.42
N HIS A 158 1.22 -12.77 -3.18
CA HIS A 158 1.29 -13.40 -1.87
C HIS A 158 2.12 -12.50 -0.92
N ALA A 159 1.50 -11.44 -0.42
CA ALA A 159 2.14 -10.49 0.49
C ALA A 159 1.77 -10.81 1.95
N PHE A 160 2.60 -10.36 2.90
CA PHE A 160 2.28 -10.46 4.31
C PHE A 160 0.98 -9.72 4.64
N ALA A 161 0.76 -8.54 4.07
CA ALA A 161 -0.50 -7.80 4.18
C ALA A 161 -0.78 -7.03 2.89
N ILE A 162 -2.06 -6.93 2.50
CA ILE A 162 -2.47 -6.11 1.35
C ILE A 162 -3.54 -5.11 1.81
N LEU A 163 -3.16 -3.84 1.88
CA LEU A 163 -4.03 -2.71 2.16
C LEU A 163 -4.47 -2.09 0.83
N ASN A 164 -5.64 -2.51 0.32
CA ASN A 164 -6.22 -1.94 -0.89
C ASN A 164 -7.76 -1.92 -0.80
N PRO A 165 -8.43 -0.78 -1.05
CA PRO A 165 -9.88 -0.67 -0.87
C PRO A 165 -10.71 -1.42 -1.93
N LYS A 166 -10.08 -2.01 -2.96
CA LYS A 166 -10.75 -2.68 -4.10
C LYS A 166 -10.70 -4.21 -4.01
N ILE A 167 -10.16 -4.76 -2.92
CA ILE A 167 -10.08 -6.21 -2.64
C ILE A 167 -10.92 -6.61 -1.43
N ASP A 168 -11.59 -5.65 -0.81
CA ASP A 168 -12.54 -5.83 0.27
C ASP A 168 -13.91 -6.14 -0.35
N ASP A 169 -14.65 -7.09 0.24
CA ASP A 169 -15.97 -7.56 -0.24
C ASP A 169 -17.07 -6.48 -0.14
#